data_AF-A0AAD6G5U1-F1
#
_entry.id   AF-A0AAD6G5U1-F1
#
_cell.length_a   1.000
_cell.length_b   1.000
_cell.length_c   1.000
_cell.angle_alpha   90.00
_cell.angle_beta   90.00
_cell.angle_gamma   90.00
#
_symmetry.space_group_name_H-M   'P 1'
#
loop_
_entity.id
_entity.type
_entity.pdbx_description
1 polymer ?
#
loop_
_entity_poly.entity_id
_entity_poly.type
_entity_poly.pdbx_seq_one_letter_code
_entity_poly.pdbx_strand_id
1 'polypeptide(L)'
;MSDLVASEYTPLEVPLPPGPDTSFFSETQWTTLFALADAIIPSIRTAATVRSSTDKVISTAEWDSAVTKLSSLIPGPEAVKVAAIYLEEDVSSNPLFRAYVERIFGHYVHEEGKSGFGLIMNALKYGFSF
;
A
#
# COMPACT_ATOMS: atom_id res chain seq x y z
N MET A 1 17.63 23.53 -46.17
CA MET A 1 17.01 24.53 -45.26
C MET A 1 15.54 24.16 -45.20
N SER A 2 15.01 23.55 -44.15
CA SER A 2 15.34 23.75 -42.73
C SER A 2 14.95 22.51 -41.90
N ASP A 3 15.79 22.15 -40.94
CA ASP A 3 15.52 21.14 -39.92
C ASP A 3 14.39 21.62 -38.99
N LEU A 4 13.35 20.78 -38.85
CA LEU A 4 12.34 20.93 -37.80
C LEU A 4 12.89 20.28 -36.53
N VAL A 5 13.57 21.08 -35.71
CA VAL A 5 13.97 20.67 -34.36
C VAL A 5 12.69 20.49 -33.54
N ALA A 6 12.30 19.24 -33.30
CA ALA A 6 11.26 18.92 -32.33
C ALA A 6 11.73 19.36 -30.95
N SER A 7 11.14 20.44 -30.42
CA SER A 7 11.36 20.86 -29.04
C SER A 7 10.84 19.75 -28.12
N GLU A 8 11.73 19.03 -27.46
CA GLU A 8 11.37 18.12 -26.37
C GLU A 8 10.71 18.95 -25.25
N TYR A 9 9.38 18.89 -25.17
CA TYR A 9 8.62 19.48 -24.08
C TYR A 9 8.63 18.48 -22.92
N THR A 10 9.37 18.77 -21.86
CA THR A 10 9.30 18.03 -20.61
C THR A 10 8.18 18.63 -19.75
N PRO A 11 7.09 17.90 -19.47
CA PRO A 11 6.02 18.39 -18.60
C PRO A 11 6.59 18.73 -17.22
N LEU A 12 6.27 19.92 -16.72
CA LEU A 12 6.59 20.31 -15.35
C LEU A 12 5.77 19.48 -14.37
N GLU A 13 6.41 19.03 -13.31
CA GLU A 13 5.77 18.28 -12.24
C GLU A 13 4.74 19.19 -11.54
N VAL A 14 3.46 18.88 -11.70
CA VAL A 14 2.38 19.62 -11.05
C VAL A 14 2.24 19.06 -9.63
N PRO A 15 2.37 19.89 -8.57
CA PRO A 15 2.19 19.41 -7.22
C PRO A 15 0.77 18.86 -7.04
N LEU A 16 0.64 17.69 -6.41
CA LEU A 16 -0.66 17.15 -6.06
C LEU A 16 -1.42 18.18 -5.20
N PRO A 17 -2.74 18.36 -5.41
CA PRO A 17 -3.51 19.24 -4.55
C PRO A 17 -3.36 18.77 -3.10
N PRO A 18 -3.33 19.71 -2.12
CA PRO A 18 -3.10 19.38 -0.72
C PRO A 18 -4.02 18.24 -0.28
N GLY A 19 -3.49 17.35 0.56
CA GLY A 19 -4.27 16.24 1.12
C GLY A 19 -5.50 16.75 1.87
N PRO A 20 -6.55 15.93 2.01
CA PRO A 20 -7.70 16.31 2.81
C PRO A 20 -7.30 16.46 4.28
N ASP A 21 -8.12 17.16 5.05
CA ASP A 21 -8.02 17.11 6.51
C ASP A 21 -8.29 15.67 6.98
N THR A 22 -7.32 15.06 7.66
CA THR A 22 -7.37 13.68 8.17
C THR A 22 -7.78 13.61 9.64
N SER A 23 -8.13 14.75 10.26
CA SER A 23 -8.50 14.86 11.69
C SER A 23 -9.79 14.13 12.07
N PHE A 24 -10.58 13.66 11.09
CA PHE A 24 -11.78 12.87 11.31
C PHE A 24 -11.52 11.49 11.92
N PHE A 25 -10.29 10.98 11.80
CA PHE A 25 -9.82 9.81 12.53
C PHE A 25 -8.63 10.16 13.41
N SER A 26 -8.62 9.58 14.61
CA SER A 26 -7.46 9.59 15.49
C SER A 26 -6.30 8.75 14.91
N GLU A 27 -5.07 9.01 15.35
CA GLU A 27 -3.90 8.22 14.98
C GLU A 27 -4.07 6.73 15.26
N THR A 28 -4.75 6.38 16.36
CA THR A 28 -5.05 4.98 16.68
C THR A 28 -6.02 4.37 15.67
N GLN A 29 -7.06 5.09 15.26
CA GLN A 29 -8.01 4.60 14.25
C GLN A 29 -7.32 4.40 12.90
N TRP A 30 -6.47 5.34 12.47
CA TRP A 30 -5.64 5.15 11.28
C TRP A 30 -4.74 3.93 11.39
N THR A 31 -4.09 3.75 12.54
CA THR A 31 -3.25 2.56 12.81
C THR A 31 -4.07 1.27 12.71
N THR A 32 -5.27 1.23 13.29
CA THR A 32 -6.16 0.06 13.20
C THR A 32 -6.59 -0.22 11.77
N LEU A 33 -6.95 0.81 10.99
CA LEU A 33 -7.29 0.64 9.58
C LEU A 33 -6.14 0.06 8.78
N PHE A 34 -4.92 0.57 8.98
CA PHE A 34 -3.74 0.09 8.28
C PHE A 34 -3.31 -1.32 8.71
N ALA A 35 -3.46 -1.66 9.98
CA ALA A 35 -3.26 -3.03 10.46
C ALA A 35 -4.27 -4.02 9.81
N LEU A 36 -5.52 -3.59 9.59
CA LEU A 36 -6.50 -4.38 8.83
C LEU A 36 -6.10 -4.52 7.36
N ALA A 37 -5.58 -3.46 6.75
CA ALA A 37 -5.10 -3.51 5.37
C ALA A 37 -3.96 -4.54 5.22
N ASP A 38 -3.00 -4.55 6.15
CA ASP A 38 -1.90 -5.52 6.15
C ASP A 38 -2.37 -6.95 6.45
N ALA A 39 -3.46 -7.13 7.20
CA ALA A 39 -4.05 -8.45 7.41
C ALA A 39 -4.79 -8.99 6.16
N ILE A 40 -5.38 -8.10 5.36
CA ILE A 40 -6.12 -8.47 4.13
C ILE A 40 -5.18 -8.64 2.94
N ILE A 41 -4.14 -7.79 2.85
CA ILE A 41 -3.10 -7.84 1.83
C ILE A 41 -1.78 -8.15 2.54
N PRO A 42 -1.57 -9.42 2.91
CA PRO A 42 -0.40 -9.80 3.70
C PRO A 42 0.87 -9.75 2.86
N SER A 43 1.97 -9.35 3.51
CA SER A 43 3.31 -9.59 2.99
C SER A 43 3.52 -11.10 2.78
N ILE A 44 3.93 -11.49 1.59
CA ILE A 44 4.20 -12.88 1.22
C ILE A 44 5.66 -13.16 1.53
N ARG A 45 5.92 -14.21 2.32
CA ARG A 45 7.26 -14.54 2.84
C ARG A 45 7.48 -16.03 2.89
N THR A 46 8.75 -16.43 3.02
CA THR A 46 9.12 -17.81 3.34
C THR A 46 9.25 -18.00 4.84
N ALA A 47 9.30 -19.26 5.31
CA ALA A 47 9.50 -19.56 6.72
C ALA A 47 10.80 -18.96 7.30
N ALA A 48 11.81 -18.70 6.46
CA ALA A 48 13.07 -18.10 6.86
C ALA A 48 13.02 -16.56 7.00
N THR A 49 12.03 -15.91 6.39
CA THR A 49 11.94 -14.45 6.25
C THR A 49 10.72 -13.84 6.91
N VAL A 50 9.86 -14.66 7.53
CA VAL A 50 8.69 -14.24 8.29
C VAL A 50 9.07 -13.29 9.42
N ARG A 51 8.28 -12.23 9.63
CA ARG A 51 8.52 -11.18 10.64
C ARG A 51 7.31 -10.97 11.55
N SER A 52 6.11 -11.17 11.02
CA SER A 52 4.83 -10.90 11.69
C SER A 52 3.88 -12.10 11.58
N SER A 53 2.90 -12.18 12.48
CA SER A 53 1.79 -13.13 12.39
C SER A 53 0.83 -12.82 11.24
N THR A 54 0.86 -11.59 10.70
CA THR A 54 0.08 -11.18 9.52
C THR A 54 0.72 -11.61 8.21
N ASP A 55 1.98 -12.06 8.22
CA ASP A 55 2.67 -12.47 6.99
C ASP A 55 2.09 -13.78 6.45
N LYS A 56 1.91 -13.83 5.14
CA LYS A 56 1.55 -15.06 4.44
C LYS A 56 2.80 -15.89 4.18
N VAL A 57 2.99 -16.91 5.00
CA VAL A 57 4.10 -17.86 4.82
C VAL A 57 3.78 -18.87 3.71
N ILE A 58 4.65 -18.97 2.73
CA ILE A 58 4.61 -19.94 1.62
C ILE A 58 5.89 -20.78 1.58
N SER A 59 5.87 -21.90 0.83
CA SER A 59 7.06 -22.71 0.61
C SER A 59 8.09 -22.02 -0.29
N THR A 60 9.36 -22.42 -0.20
CA THR A 60 10.42 -21.90 -1.09
C THR A 60 10.11 -22.16 -2.57
N ALA A 61 9.48 -23.29 -2.91
CA ALA A 61 9.11 -23.60 -4.29
C ALA A 61 8.03 -22.65 -4.83
N GLU A 62 7.03 -22.30 -4.00
CA GLU A 62 6.00 -21.32 -4.36
C GLU A 62 6.61 -19.91 -4.49
N TRP A 63 7.55 -19.58 -3.61
CA TRP A 63 8.30 -18.33 -3.65
C TRP A 63 9.08 -18.17 -4.96
N ASP A 64 9.91 -19.16 -5.30
CA ASP A 64 10.72 -19.14 -6.52
C ASP A 64 9.85 -19.06 -7.78
N SER A 65 8.72 -19.77 -7.78
CA SER A 65 7.71 -19.71 -8.84
C SER A 65 7.08 -18.32 -8.97
N ALA A 66 6.70 -17.71 -7.85
CA ALA A 66 6.11 -16.38 -7.81
C ALA A 66 7.10 -15.31 -8.29
N VAL A 67 8.34 -15.35 -7.81
CA VAL A 67 9.41 -14.42 -8.23
C VAL A 67 9.72 -14.58 -9.71
N THR A 68 9.83 -15.82 -10.22
CA THR A 68 10.04 -16.09 -11.65
C THR A 68 8.90 -15.52 -12.49
N LYS A 69 7.65 -15.75 -12.08
CA LYS A 69 6.48 -15.24 -12.77
C LYS A 69 6.45 -13.71 -12.78
N LEU A 70 6.64 -13.06 -11.64
CA LEU A 70 6.60 -11.59 -11.53
C LEU A 70 7.76 -10.93 -12.28
N SER A 71 8.98 -11.45 -12.15
CA SER A 71 10.13 -10.91 -12.86
C SER A 71 9.99 -11.00 -14.38
N SER A 72 9.28 -12.00 -14.91
CA SER A 72 8.98 -12.07 -16.35
C SER A 72 8.08 -10.94 -16.87
N LEU A 73 7.37 -10.25 -15.97
CA LEU A 73 6.46 -9.14 -16.29
C LEU A 73 7.08 -7.76 -16.04
N ILE A 74 8.21 -7.70 -15.31
CA ILE A 74 8.87 -6.45 -14.93
C ILE A 74 10.01 -6.18 -15.92
N PRO A 75 10.00 -5.02 -16.60
CA PRO A 75 11.09 -4.65 -17.49
C PRO A 75 12.34 -4.23 -16.70
N GLY A 76 13.51 -4.55 -17.23
CA GLY A 76 14.80 -4.08 -16.73
C GLY A 76 15.61 -5.12 -15.96
N PRO A 77 16.88 -4.79 -15.66
CA PRO A 77 17.84 -5.75 -15.10
C PRO A 77 17.51 -6.17 -13.65
N GLU A 78 16.77 -5.34 -12.92
CA GLU A 78 16.44 -5.57 -11.51
C GLU A 78 15.10 -6.29 -11.29
N ALA A 79 14.52 -6.88 -12.35
CA ALA A 79 13.18 -7.46 -12.32
C ALA A 79 12.96 -8.48 -11.18
N VAL A 80 13.95 -9.34 -10.92
CA VAL A 80 13.92 -10.33 -9.83
C VAL A 80 13.89 -9.66 -8.46
N LYS A 81 14.71 -8.62 -8.28
CA LYS A 81 14.79 -7.86 -7.03
C LYS A 81 13.48 -7.10 -6.76
N VAL A 82 12.94 -6.44 -7.78
CA VAL A 82 11.65 -5.73 -7.69
C VAL A 82 10.51 -6.70 -7.38
N ALA A 83 10.49 -7.88 -8.02
CA ALA A 83 9.51 -8.92 -7.73
C ALA A 83 9.56 -9.39 -6.26
N ALA A 84 10.76 -9.63 -5.73
CA ALA A 84 10.94 -10.01 -4.33
C ALA A 84 10.48 -8.90 -3.37
N ILE A 85 10.88 -7.64 -3.63
CA ILE A 85 10.45 -6.49 -2.83
C ILE A 85 8.92 -6.37 -2.82
N TYR A 86 8.28 -6.52 -3.98
CA TYR A 86 6.82 -6.45 -4.10
C TYR A 86 6.11 -7.53 -3.28
N LEU A 87 6.60 -8.77 -3.31
CA LEU A 87 6.02 -9.86 -2.50
C LEU A 87 6.19 -9.59 -1.00
N GLU A 88 7.33 -9.03 -0.62
CA GLU A 88 7.66 -8.73 0.77
C GLU A 88 7.04 -7.44 1.32
N GLU A 89 6.44 -6.60 0.47
CA GLU A 89 5.92 -5.29 0.86
C GLU A 89 4.73 -5.42 1.82
N ASP A 90 4.76 -4.66 2.91
CA ASP A 90 3.56 -4.39 3.70
C ASP A 90 2.89 -3.17 3.08
N VAL A 91 1.64 -3.30 2.64
CA VAL A 91 0.97 -2.23 1.90
C VAL A 91 0.86 -0.96 2.75
N SER A 92 0.65 -1.09 4.06
CA SER A 92 0.65 0.08 4.94
C SER A 92 2.02 0.72 5.12
N SER A 93 3.15 0.05 4.84
CA SER A 93 4.46 0.68 4.93
C SER A 93 4.73 1.68 3.79
N ASN A 94 3.94 1.60 2.71
CA ASN A 94 4.06 2.47 1.56
C ASN A 94 3.39 3.84 1.81
N PRO A 95 4.14 4.96 1.85
CA PRO A 95 3.58 6.27 2.16
C PRO A 95 2.60 6.77 1.09
N LEU A 96 2.77 6.36 -0.17
CA LEU A 96 1.83 6.71 -1.23
C LEU A 96 0.50 5.98 -1.02
N PHE A 97 0.54 4.71 -0.63
CA PHE A 97 -0.68 3.97 -0.30
C PHE A 97 -1.46 4.65 0.83
N ARG A 98 -0.79 5.02 1.93
CA ARG A 98 -1.43 5.75 3.04
C ARG A 98 -2.08 7.04 2.57
N ALA A 99 -1.35 7.85 1.81
CA ALA A 99 -1.86 9.10 1.27
C ALA A 99 -3.08 8.90 0.36
N TYR A 100 -3.10 7.84 -0.46
CA TYR A 100 -4.26 7.52 -1.29
C TYR A 100 -5.47 7.10 -0.45
N VAL A 101 -5.28 6.27 0.59
CA VAL A 101 -6.37 5.87 1.50
C VAL A 101 -6.94 7.10 2.22
N GLU A 102 -6.08 7.93 2.80
CA GLU A 102 -6.47 9.18 3.45
C GLU A 102 -7.24 10.09 2.50
N ARG A 103 -6.78 10.20 1.24
CA ARG A 103 -7.44 10.97 0.19
C ARG A 103 -8.82 10.42 -0.16
N ILE A 104 -8.94 9.10 -0.23
CA ILE A 104 -10.22 8.43 -0.52
C ILE A 104 -11.23 8.72 0.58
N PHE A 105 -10.84 8.53 1.83
CA PHE A 105 -11.70 8.81 2.99
C PHE A 105 -12.04 10.29 3.11
N GLY A 106 -11.06 11.18 2.92
CA GLY A 106 -11.27 12.60 3.10
C GLY A 106 -12.20 13.22 2.06
N HIS A 107 -12.10 12.82 0.78
CA HIS A 107 -12.87 13.44 -0.30
C HIS A 107 -14.13 12.69 -0.72
N TYR A 108 -14.15 11.35 -0.61
CA TYR A 108 -15.22 10.55 -1.21
C TYR A 108 -16.10 9.83 -0.18
N VAL A 109 -15.69 9.77 1.09
CA VAL A 109 -16.53 9.21 2.16
C VAL A 109 -17.25 10.36 2.85
N HIS A 110 -18.58 10.28 2.91
CA HIS A 110 -19.40 11.28 3.61
C HIS A 110 -19.23 11.16 5.13
N GLU A 111 -19.59 12.20 5.88
CA GLU A 111 -19.40 12.25 7.34
C GLU A 111 -20.05 11.10 8.11
N GLU A 112 -21.21 10.61 7.64
CA GLU A 112 -21.86 9.42 8.21
C GLU A 112 -21.00 8.17 8.02
N GLY A 113 -20.42 7.99 6.82
CA GLY A 113 -19.51 6.90 6.51
C GLY A 113 -18.25 6.96 7.37
N LYS A 114 -17.63 8.14 7.48
CA LYS A 114 -16.47 8.36 8.36
C LYS A 114 -16.82 7.99 9.81
N SER A 115 -17.95 8.49 10.33
CA SER A 115 -18.40 8.19 11.70
C SER A 115 -18.63 6.70 11.94
N GLY A 116 -19.28 6.01 10.99
CA GLY A 116 -19.52 4.57 11.06
C GLY A 116 -18.22 3.76 11.07
N PHE A 117 -17.28 4.07 10.18
CA PHE A 117 -15.94 3.46 10.18
C PHE A 117 -15.19 3.75 11.48
N GLY A 118 -15.27 4.98 12.00
CA GLY A 118 -14.68 5.37 13.27
C GLY A 118 -15.17 4.52 14.44
N LEU A 119 -16.47 4.22 14.47
CA LEU A 119 -17.10 3.35 15.46
C LEU A 119 -16.61 1.90 15.35
N ILE A 120 -16.53 1.34 14.14
CA ILE A 120 -16.02 -0.03 13.91
C ILE A 120 -14.58 -0.16 14.38
N MET A 121 -13.71 0.80 14.04
CA MET A 121 -12.30 0.77 14.45
C MET A 121 -12.14 0.88 15.97
N ASN A 122 -12.98 1.69 16.63
CA ASN A 122 -13.02 1.73 18.10
C ASN A 122 -13.44 0.38 18.68
N ALA A 123 -14.49 -0.26 18.15
CA ALA A 123 -14.93 -1.56 18.61
C ALA A 123 -13.83 -2.63 18.46
N LEU A 124 -13.11 -2.65 17.33
CA LEU A 124 -12.01 -3.59 17.09
C LEU A 124 -10.83 -3.37 18.04
N LYS A 125 -10.56 -2.12 18.44
CA LYS A 125 -9.55 -1.82 19.46
C LYS A 125 -9.91 -2.42 20.83
N TYR A 126 -11.19 -2.36 21.22
CA TYR A 126 -11.63 -2.77 22.57
C TYR A 126 -12.16 -4.22 22.64
N GLY A 127 -12.42 -4.88 21.50
CA GLY A 127 -13.13 -6.17 21.42
C GLY A 127 -12.31 -7.45 21.52
N PHE A 128 -10.98 -7.37 21.69
CA PHE A 128 -10.09 -8.56 21.74
C PHE A 128 -9.38 -8.77 23.09
N SER A 129 -9.99 -8.32 24.19
CA SER A 129 -9.53 -8.72 25.54
C SER A 129 -10.39 -9.88 26.03
N PHE A 130 -9.90 -11.12 25.85
CA PHE A 130 -10.36 -12.31 26.57
C PHE A 130 -9.26 -12.74 27.55
#